data_AF-A0A919W7W7-F1
#
_entry.id   AF-A0A919W7W7-F1
#
_cell.length_a   1.000
_cell.length_b   1.000
_cell.length_c   1.000
_cell.angle_alpha   90.00
_cell.angle_beta   90.00
_cell.angle_gamma   90.00
#
_symmetry.space_group_name_H-M   'P 1'
#
loop_
_entity.id
_entity.type
_entity.pdbx_description
1 polymer ?
#
loop_
_entity_poly.entity_id
_entity_poly.type
_entity_poly.pdbx_seq_one_letter_code
_entity_poly.pdbx_strand_id
1 'polypeptide(L)' 'MNAVLSDALFLSHVQRSQQPTAELIRAAVTDTVHRIGEDRCAELVAQEFGEHPDCAPDRMRWARTAVLLAFH' A
#
# COMPACT_ATOMS: atom_id res chain seq x y z
N MET A 1 -11.48 0.29 -7.74
CA MET A 1 -10.25 0.06 -6.95
C MET A 1 -9.69 1.42 -6.56
N ASN A 2 -9.47 1.68 -5.28
CA ASN A 2 -8.97 2.99 -4.82
C ASN A 2 -7.43 2.99 -4.89
N ALA A 3 -6.87 3.72 -5.86
CA ALA A 3 -5.43 3.77 -6.14
C ALA A 3 -4.65 4.29 -4.92
N VAL A 4 -5.13 5.39 -4.32
CA VAL A 4 -4.50 6.02 -3.15
C VAL A 4 -4.39 5.06 -1.97
N LEU A 5 -5.44 4.27 -1.66
CA LEU A 5 -5.37 3.29 -0.55
C LEU A 5 -4.36 2.18 -0.84
N SER A 6 -4.28 1.73 -2.10
CA SER A 6 -3.35 0.67 -2.51
C SER A 6 -1.91 1.17 -2.46
N ASP A 7 -1.66 2.40 -2.91
CA ASP A 7 -0.35 3.05 -2.90
C ASP A 7 0.11 3.32 -1.45
N ALA A 8 -0.80 3.79 -0.59
CA ALA A 8 -0.51 3.96 0.83
C ALA A 8 -0.18 2.63 1.51
N LEU A 9 -0.93 1.55 1.25
CA LEU A 9 -0.61 0.24 1.82
C LEU A 9 0.71 -0.31 1.27
N PHE A 10 0.98 -0.10 -0.02
CA PHE A 10 2.23 -0.48 -0.68
C PHE A 10 3.44 0.14 0.05
N LEU A 11 3.38 1.45 0.34
CA LEU A 11 4.41 2.23 1.02
C LEU A 11 4.45 2.05 2.55
N SER A 12 3.47 1.35 3.13
CA SER A 12 3.45 1.09 4.57
C SER A 12 4.45 0.00 4.98
N HIS A 13 4.76 -0.08 6.27
CA HIS A 13 5.59 -1.16 6.83
C HIS A 13 4.85 -2.49 7.01
N VAL A 14 3.52 -2.55 6.81
CA VAL A 14 2.74 -3.78 6.98
C VAL A 14 3.11 -4.79 5.92
N GLN A 15 3.35 -6.04 6.30
CA GLN A 15 3.76 -7.12 5.40
C GLN A 15 2.70 -8.22 5.34
N ARG A 16 2.60 -8.89 4.19
CA ARG A 16 1.73 -10.06 3.99
C ARG A 16 1.97 -11.17 5.02
N SER A 17 3.23 -11.40 5.38
CA SER A 17 3.67 -12.45 6.32
C SER A 17 3.11 -12.26 7.74
N GLN A 18 2.77 -11.02 8.11
CA GLN A 18 2.16 -10.71 9.41
C GLN A 18 0.70 -11.15 9.50
N GLN A 19 0.08 -11.60 8.38
CA GLN A 19 -1.33 -11.95 8.30
C GLN A 19 -2.23 -10.83 8.87
N PRO A 20 -2.10 -9.59 8.35
CA PRO A 20 -2.72 -8.42 8.97
C PRO A 20 -4.25 -8.50 8.94
N THR A 21 -4.88 -8.04 10.01
CA THR A 21 -6.34 -7.88 10.06
C THR A 21 -6.79 -6.68 9.22
N ALA A 22 -8.09 -6.62 8.94
CA ALA A 22 -8.67 -5.49 8.23
C ALA A 22 -8.47 -4.16 9.00
N GLU A 23 -8.55 -4.18 10.33
CA GLU A 23 -8.29 -3.02 11.18
C GLU A 23 -6.85 -2.52 11.04
N LEU A 24 -5.87 -3.44 11.04
CA LEU A 24 -4.46 -3.08 10.88
C LEU A 24 -4.20 -2.49 9.48
N ILE A 25 -4.82 -3.06 8.44
CA ILE A 25 -4.72 -2.52 7.08
C ILE A 25 -5.28 -1.10 7.01
N ARG A 26 -6.49 -0.88 7.53
CA ARG A 26 -7.12 0.45 7.53
C ARG A 26 -6.28 1.46 8.31
N ALA A 27 -5.74 1.07 9.46
CA ALA A 27 -4.87 1.94 10.27
C ALA A 27 -3.58 2.30 9.53
N ALA A 28 -2.91 1.32 8.90
CA ALA A 28 -1.67 1.54 8.17
C ALA A 28 -1.87 2.43 6.94
N VAL A 29 -2.99 2.28 6.24
CA VAL A 29 -3.36 3.14 5.11
C VAL A 29 -3.56 4.57 5.58
N THR A 30 -4.38 4.80 6.61
CA THR A 30 -4.64 6.13 7.17
C THR A 30 -3.36 6.80 7.66
N ASP A 31 -2.52 6.07 8.41
CA ASP A 31 -1.24 6.56 8.89
C ASP A 31 -0.29 6.94 7.73
N THR A 32 -0.24 6.11 6.69
CA THR A 32 0.63 6.36 5.54
C THR A 32 0.15 7.54 4.70
N VAL A 33 -1.15 7.68 4.46
CA VAL A 33 -1.72 8.86 3.78
C VAL A 33 -1.44 10.13 4.58
N HIS A 34 -1.63 10.12 5.91
CA HIS A 34 -1.34 11.29 6.74
C HIS A 34 0.14 11.69 6.73
N ARG A 35 1.05 10.72 6.69
CA ARG A 35 2.49 10.97 6.71
C ARG A 35 3.02 11.43 5.35
N ILE A 36 2.56 10.83 4.26
CA ILE A 36 3.13 11.01 2.92
C ILE A 36 2.32 12.04 2.12
N GLY A 37 1.00 12.03 2.24
CA GLY A 37 0.08 12.76 1.36
C GLY A 37 -0.26 11.96 0.10
N GLU A 38 -1.47 12.15 -0.43
CA GLU A 38 -2.01 11.36 -1.55
C GLU A 38 -1.19 11.50 -2.83
N ASP A 39 -0.83 12.73 -3.23
CA ASP A 39 -0.05 12.99 -4.45
C ASP A 39 1.33 12.35 -4.38
N ARG A 40 1.98 12.44 -3.21
CA ARG A 40 3.32 11.88 -2.98
C ARG A 40 3.30 10.36 -2.92
N CYS A 41 2.18 9.73 -2.55
CA CYS A 41 2.06 8.27 -2.63
C CYS A 41 2.25 7.77 -4.07
N ALA A 42 1.63 8.44 -5.06
CA ALA A 42 1.76 8.05 -6.46
C ALA A 42 3.21 8.23 -6.96
N GLU A 43 3.88 9.31 -6.59
CA GLU A 43 5.27 9.58 -6.96
C GLU A 43 6.24 8.54 -6.37
N LEU A 44 6.10 8.22 -5.08
CA LEU A 44 6.96 7.24 -4.42
C LEU A 44 6.71 5.82 -4.92
N VAL A 45 5.46 5.47 -5.24
CA VAL A 45 5.17 4.19 -5.91
C VAL A 45 5.89 4.14 -7.26
N ALA A 46 5.81 5.18 -8.08
CA ALA A 46 6.52 5.21 -9.36
C ALA A 46 8.04 5.08 -9.19
N GLN A 47 8.62 5.73 -8.17
CA GLN A 47 10.03 5.60 -7.83
C GLN A 47 10.39 4.16 -7.47
N GLU A 48 9.63 3.51 -6.58
CA GLU A 48 9.87 2.11 -6.17
C GLU A 48 9.76 1.13 -7.34
N PHE A 49 8.87 1.39 -8.30
CA PHE A 49 8.81 0.58 -9.52
C PHE A 49 10.03 0.76 -10.43
N GLY A 50 10.69 1.92 -10.39
CA GLY A 50 11.94 2.18 -11.11
C GLY A 50 13.17 1.60 -10.40
N GLU A 51 13.23 1.72 -9.08
CA GLU A 51 14.36 1.27 -8.25
C GLU A 51 14.33 -0.24 -7.96
N HIS A 52 13.14 -0.80 -7.75
CA HIS A 52 12.92 -2.20 -7.36
C HIS A 52 11.92 -2.91 -8.28
N PRO A 53 12.17 -2.98 -9.60
CA PRO A 53 11.22 -3.52 -10.58
C PRO A 53 10.85 -4.99 -10.35
N ASP A 54 11.72 -5.78 -9.75
CA ASP A 54 11.47 -7.20 -9.48
C ASP A 54 10.57 -7.43 -8.26
N CYS A 55 10.56 -6.50 -7.31
CA CYS A 55 9.85 -6.64 -6.03
C CYS A 55 8.53 -5.86 -5.99
N ALA A 56 8.49 -4.68 -6.61
CA ALA A 56 7.35 -3.78 -6.58
C ALA A 56 6.04 -4.42 -7.14
N PRO A 57 6.05 -5.20 -8.24
CA PRO A 57 4.82 -5.79 -8.77
C PRO A 57 4.11 -6.72 -7.77
N ASP A 58 4.85 -7.59 -7.08
CA ASP A 58 4.27 -8.54 -6.13
C ASP A 58 3.75 -7.85 -4.87
N ARG A 59 4.47 -6.84 -4.40
CA ARG A 59 4.03 -5.97 -3.31
C ARG A 59 2.73 -5.25 -3.65
N MET A 60 2.62 -4.66 -4.86
CA MET A 60 1.43 -3.93 -5.30
C MET A 60 0.23 -4.86 -5.52
N ARG A 61 0.43 -6.06 -6.08
CA ARG A 61 -0.63 -7.07 -6.20
C ARG A 61 -1.21 -7.47 -4.85
N TRP A 62 -0.34 -7.68 -3.86
CA TRP A 62 -0.78 -7.93 -2.50
C TRP A 62 -1.54 -6.74 -1.91
N ALA A 63 -0.99 -5.52 -2.02
CA ALA A 63 -1.60 -4.32 -1.46
C ALA A 63 -3.02 -4.09 -2.01
N ARG A 64 -3.20 -4.21 -3.32
CA ARG A 64 -4.52 -4.10 -3.98
C ARG A 64 -5.52 -5.12 -3.45
N THR A 65 -5.12 -6.38 -3.34
CA THR A 65 -5.98 -7.46 -2.81
C THR A 65 -6.35 -7.20 -1.35
N ALA A 66 -5.37 -6.81 -0.53
CA ALA A 66 -5.57 -6.54 0.88
C ALA A 66 -6.50 -5.34 1.12
N VAL A 67 -6.33 -4.25 0.35
CA VAL A 67 -7.23 -3.09 0.40
C VAL A 67 -8.65 -3.46 0.00
N LEU A 68 -8.83 -4.25 -1.06
CA LEU A 68 -10.16 -4.74 -1.44
C LEU A 68 -10.80 -5.50 -0.28
N LEU A 69 -10.10 -6.44 0.35
CA LEU A 69 -10.66 -7.22 1.45
C LEU A 69 -10.95 -6.39 2.71
N ALA A 70 -10.15 -5.36 3.01
CA ALA A 70 -10.27 -4.58 4.23
C ALA A 70 -11.33 -3.45 4.18
N PHE A 71 -11.76 -3.05 2.98
CA PHE A 71 -12.69 -1.94 2.74
C PHE A 71 -13.98 -2.37 1.99
N HIS A 72 -14.23 -3.68 1.92
CA HIS A 72 -15.51 -4.23 1.47
C HIS A 72 -16.60 -4.14 2.55
#